data_AF-X1CAN9-F1
#
_entry.id   AF-X1CAN9-F1
#
_cell.length_a   1.000
_cell.length_b   1.000
_cell.length_c   1.000
_cell.angle_alpha   90.00
_cell.angle_beta   90.00
_cell.angle_gamma   90.00
#
_symmetry.space_group_name_H-M   'P 1'
#
loop_
_entity.id
_entity.type
_entity.pdbx_description
1 polymer ?
#
loop_
_entity_poly.entity_id
_entity_poly.type
_entity_poly.pdbx_seq_one_letter_code
_entity_poly.pdbx_strand_id
1 'polypeptide(L)' 'MFELKPRYQTIITLRFFENLKLTEIAEVLGSSPGTVRSQLARALAKLRKKINAGEA' A
#
# COMPACT_ATOMS: atom_id res chain seq x y z
N MET A 1 10.17 -10.31 3.65
CA MET A 1 9.19 -9.23 3.91
C MET A 1 9.39 -8.19 2.81
N PHE A 2 8.43 -8.06 1.89
CA PHE A 2 8.55 -7.33 0.61
C PHE A 2 9.39 -6.04 0.76
N GLU A 3 10.41 -5.81 -0.08
CA GLU A 3 11.32 -4.65 0.00
C GLU A 3 10.65 -3.31 -0.43
N LEU A 4 9.41 -3.13 -0.02
CA LEU A 4 8.67 -1.88 -0.01
C LEU A 4 8.92 -1.13 1.31
N LYS A 5 8.76 0.19 1.31
CA LYS A 5 8.81 0.96 2.55
C LYS A 5 7.75 0.46 3.54
N PRO A 6 8.01 0.44 4.86
CA PRO A 6 7.07 -0.07 5.86
C PRO A 6 5.66 0.51 5.71
N ARG A 7 5.55 1.83 5.48
CA ARG A 7 4.27 2.52 5.26
C ARG A 7 3.45 1.94 4.10
N TYR A 8 4.10 1.52 3.01
CA TYR A 8 3.43 0.92 1.85
C TYR A 8 2.96 -0.50 2.13
N GLN A 9 3.75 -1.26 2.89
CA GLN A 9 3.34 -2.59 3.34
C GLN A 9 2.11 -2.48 4.23
N THR A 10 2.12 -1.58 5.22
CA THR A 10 0.96 -1.34 6.10
C THR A 10 -0.31 -1.01 5.30
N ILE A 11 -0.22 -0.10 4.33
CA ILE A 11 -1.39 0.28 3.51
C ILE A 11 -1.92 -0.92 2.70
N ILE A 12 -1.03 -1.77 2.17
CA ILE A 12 -1.43 -2.99 1.45
C ILE A 12 -2.08 -3.99 2.41
N THR A 13 -1.48 -4.23 3.59
CA THR A 13 -2.03 -5.10 4.63
C THR A 13 -3.44 -4.68 5.00
N LEU A 14 -3.61 -3.42 5.41
CA LEU A 14 -4.90 -2.89 5.81
C LEU A 14 -5.94 -2.96 4.67
N ARG A 15 -5.54 -2.70 3.42
CA ARG A 15 -6.47 -2.69 2.29
C ARG A 15 -6.91 -4.08 1.84
N PHE A 16 -5.99 -5.03 1.75
CA PHE A 16 -6.23 -6.32 1.09
C PHE A 16 -6.32 -7.51 2.04
N PHE A 17 -5.71 -7.44 3.21
CA PHE A 17 -5.76 -8.51 4.21
C PHE A 17 -6.81 -8.20 5.29
N GLU A 18 -6.89 -6.94 5.72
CA GLU A 18 -7.88 -6.49 6.70
C GLU A 18 -9.17 -5.91 6.06
N ASN A 19 -9.24 -5.85 4.73
CA ASN A 19 -10.39 -5.35 3.96
C ASN A 19 -10.88 -3.92 4.31
N LEU A 20 -10.02 -3.07 4.86
CA LEU A 20 -10.37 -1.69 5.19
C LEU A 20 -10.51 -0.81 3.94
N LYS A 21 -11.45 0.13 3.98
CA LYS A 21 -11.64 1.21 3.01
C LYS A 21 -10.55 2.26 3.17
N LEU A 22 -10.32 3.05 2.12
CA LEU A 22 -9.29 4.10 2.14
C LEU A 22 -9.52 5.15 3.24
N THR A 23 -10.77 5.39 3.64
CA THR A 23 -11.14 6.29 4.73
C THR A 23 -10.77 5.72 6.10
N GLU A 24 -11.06 4.45 6.34
CA GLU A 24 -10.71 3.74 7.58
C GLU A 24 -9.18 3.63 7.72
N ILE A 25 -8.48 3.34 6.62
CA ILE A 25 -7.01 3.34 6.60
C ILE A 25 -6.44 4.73 6.91
N ALA A 26 -7.09 5.79 6.40
CA ALA A 26 -6.69 7.16 6.68
C ALA A 26 -6.81 7.51 8.17
N GLU A 27 -7.90 7.08 8.80
CA GLU A 27 -8.12 7.22 10.25
C GLU A 27 -7.05 6.48 11.06
N VAL A 28 -6.80 5.19 10.74
CA VAL A 28 -5.76 4.37 11.39
C VAL A 28 -4.37 5.00 11.28
N LEU A 29 -4.06 5.62 10.14
CA LEU A 29 -2.73 6.18 9.85
C LEU A 29 -2.59 7.67 10.18
N GLY A 30 -3.65 8.31 10.70
CA GLY A 30 -3.68 9.76 10.96
C GLY A 30 -3.36 10.59 9.71
N SER A 31 -3.90 10.21 8.56
CA SER A 31 -3.60 10.79 7.24
C SER A 31 -4.87 11.06 6.46
N SER A 32 -4.80 11.85 5.38
CA SER A 32 -5.98 12.06 4.53
C SER A 32 -6.26 10.85 3.62
N PRO A 33 -7.52 10.57 3.24
CA PRO A 33 -7.85 9.52 2.26
C PRO A 33 -7.15 9.73 0.90
N GLY A 34 -6.93 10.99 0.50
CA GLY A 34 -6.16 11.32 -0.71
C GLY A 34 -4.69 10.92 -0.61
N THR A 35 -4.08 11.13 0.56
CA THR A 35 -2.72 10.67 0.85
C THR A 35 -2.65 9.14 0.75
N VAL A 36 -3.57 8.42 1.40
CA VAL A 36 -3.63 6.95 1.36
C VAL A 36 -3.80 6.45 -0.07
N ARG A 37 -4.71 7.05 -0.86
CA ARG A 37 -4.92 6.69 -2.28
C ARG A 37 -3.64 6.82 -3.10
N SER A 38 -2.94 7.95 -2.97
CA SER A 38 -1.70 8.20 -3.73
C SER A 38 -0.55 7.30 -3.27
N GLN A 39 -0.50 6.93 -1.99
CA GLN A 39 0.51 6.01 -1.46
C GLN A 39 0.21 4.56 -1.88
N LEU A 40 -1.05 4.14 -1.87
CA LEU A 40 -1.49 2.82 -2.35
C LEU A 40 -1.14 2.64 -3.83
N ALA A 41 -1.44 3.63 -4.68
CA ALA A 41 -1.08 3.58 -6.10
C ALA A 41 0.44 3.41 -6.31
N ARG A 42 1.26 4.17 -5.57
CA ARG A 42 2.72 4.06 -5.60
C ARG A 42 3.21 2.70 -5.08
N ALA A 43 2.59 2.18 -4.02
CA ALA A 43 2.91 0.88 -3.44
C ALA A 43 2.67 -0.25 -4.45
N LEU A 44 1.50 -0.27 -5.08
CA LEU A 44 1.13 -1.25 -6.10
C LEU A 44 2.03 -1.16 -7.35
N ALA A 45 2.35 0.05 -7.80
CA ALA A 45 3.27 0.23 -8.93
C ALA A 45 4.67 -0.33 -8.63
N LYS A 46 5.18 -0.12 -7.40
CA LYS A 46 6.45 -0.73 -6.98
C LYS A 46 6.35 -2.25 -6.86
N LEU A 47 5.26 -2.77 -6.31
CA LEU A 47 5.05 -4.21 -6.18
C LEU A 47 5.03 -4.89 -7.57
N ARG A 48 4.29 -4.32 -8.52
CA ARG A 48 4.25 -4.80 -9.91
C ARG A 48 5.63 -4.77 -10.56
N LYS A 49 6.38 -3.68 -10.42
CA LYS A 49 7.75 -3.60 -10.94
C LYS A 49 8.65 -4.71 -10.40
N LYS A 50 8.50 -5.07 -9.12
CA LYS A 50 9.30 -6.13 -8.50
C LYS A 50 8.89 -7.52 -8.93
N ILE A 51 7.59 -7.79 -9.04
CA ILE A 51 7.09 -9.07 -9.57
C ILE A 51 7.66 -9.27 -10.97
N ASN A 52 7.54 -8.27 -11.83
CA ASN A 52 8.05 -8.32 -13.20
C ASN A 52 9.59 -8.37 -13.27
N ALA A 53 10.31 -7.85 -12.28
CA ALA A 53 11.78 -7.91 -12.22
C ALA A 53 12.30 -9.24 -11.67
N GLY A 54 11.47 -10.00 -10.96
CA GLY A 54 11.79 -11.35 -10.46
C GLY A 54 11.51 -12.46 -11.48
N GLU A 55 10.99 -12.12 -12.66
CA GLU A 55 10.78 -13.02 -13.81
C GLU A 55 11.94 -12.99 -14.82
N ALA A 56 13.10 -12.39 -14.46
CA ALA A 56 14.30 -12.30 -15.28
C ALA A 56 15.46 -13.13 -14.72
#